data_AF-A0AAN7MHU0-F1
#
_entry.id   AF-A0AAN7MHU0-F1
#
_cell.length_a   1.000
_cell.length_b   1.000
_cell.length_c   1.000
_cell.angle_alpha   90.00
_cell.angle_beta   90.00
_cell.angle_gamma   90.00
#
_symmetry.space_group_name_H-M   'P 1'
#
loop_
_entity.id
_entity.type
_entity.pdbx_description
1 polymer ?
#
loop_
_entity_poly.entity_id
_entity_poly.type
_entity_poly.pdbx_seq_one_letter_code
_entity_poly.pdbx_strand_id
1 'polypeptide(L)'
;MAAGRDVCGPLLTWRRLVVQRDVAGRIRDDAEDNWRLKVGGHVLGRGHVWGQGHTPMSGASPLFPPQVSNLRKVLQSVLEYWQDVLGQAVAEQHVPDVALAAQYADPEQLGKLVRLVLGCAVTCERREEHIQRIMTLEESVQHVVMMAIQELLDKEPSEPAAVETYGNFDTQSRRYYFLSEEPEEAGGPQQRCLELEEQVAALLEEKSSLAEENQVLREEKAQLEADAAGAAAKKLLLLQTQVEQLQEENYRLESGKEELRARCSQLEQQARGLQARAEELSGLAGEARALRDEMDALRASSARAGQLEAAVAAYRGRAAAAGALRRWARALEERHAGQLRRAAALHQQLGRARAGCARLEAARRQVEELSGQHAEAALRAEKWREEFRSLQEKFEALNKEKERLLEERDALREANEELRCAQVQQRCLRQADAVLEEGEGPVGNLAAEILPAELRETVARLQEENRRLQAQEVTLRLQRDQLQQRLRDTERQRLEATGAAELRTAVGDQGDPPKEDPQALGVLGAPPHPPFPPPPVVAAGGDPGGAVMQALEPKPLGPAAAPALRALRNQLQEKDALIRHLESDYERSRAQREREERLLVTAWYNM
;
A
#
# COMPACT_ATOMS: atom_id res chain seq x y z
N MET A 1 -44.50 45.95 -55.15
CA MET A 1 -43.76 44.80 -55.71
C MET A 1 -43.42 45.10 -57.16
N ALA A 2 -42.21 45.58 -57.41
CA ALA A 2 -41.60 45.64 -58.74
C ALA A 2 -40.17 45.15 -58.54
N ALA A 3 -39.79 44.14 -59.30
CA ALA A 3 -38.58 43.34 -59.10
C ALA A 3 -37.33 44.21 -58.99
N GLY A 4 -36.64 44.14 -57.85
CA GLY A 4 -35.26 44.59 -57.74
C GLY A 4 -34.46 43.83 -58.79
N ARG A 5 -33.96 44.53 -59.81
CA ARG A 5 -33.11 43.91 -60.83
C ARG A 5 -31.92 43.32 -60.10
N ASP A 6 -31.74 42.01 -60.20
CA ASP A 6 -30.65 41.30 -59.54
C ASP A 6 -29.33 41.58 -60.28
N VAL A 7 -28.84 42.82 -60.17
CA VAL A 7 -27.59 43.29 -60.79
C VAL A 7 -26.38 42.67 -60.09
N CYS A 8 -26.55 42.25 -58.82
CA CYS A 8 -25.47 41.71 -57.99
C CYS A 8 -24.95 40.36 -58.50
N GLY A 9 -25.85 39.45 -58.91
CA GLY A 9 -25.47 38.12 -59.43
C GLY A 9 -24.51 38.16 -60.63
N PRO A 10 -24.87 38.82 -61.75
CA PRO A 10 -24.01 38.95 -62.94
C PRO A 10 -22.68 39.66 -62.65
N LEU A 11 -22.68 40.70 -61.81
CA LEU A 11 -21.47 41.43 -61.41
C LEU A 11 -20.52 40.60 -60.54
N LEU A 12 -21.05 39.73 -59.67
CA LEU A 12 -20.25 38.79 -58.89
C LEU A 12 -19.64 37.68 -59.75
N THR A 13 -20.33 37.26 -60.81
CA THR A 13 -19.81 36.30 -61.81
C THR A 13 -18.59 36.87 -62.55
N TRP A 14 -18.65 38.12 -62.99
CA TRP A 14 -17.48 38.82 -63.54
C TRP A 14 -16.33 38.89 -62.53
N ARG A 15 -16.62 39.29 -61.28
CA ARG A 15 -15.60 39.38 -60.21
C ARG A 15 -14.89 38.04 -59.97
N ARG A 16 -15.63 36.91 -59.94
CA ARG A 16 -15.04 35.58 -59.74
C ARG A 16 -14.03 35.22 -60.84
N LEU A 17 -14.33 35.55 -62.10
CA LEU A 17 -13.46 35.27 -63.24
C LEU A 17 -12.23 36.17 -63.29
N VAL A 18 -12.34 37.41 -62.82
CA VAL A 18 -11.20 38.35 -62.77
C VAL A 18 -10.24 38.01 -61.61
N VAL A 19 -10.75 37.54 -60.46
CA VAL A 19 -9.94 37.27 -59.26
C VAL A 19 -9.29 35.88 -59.24
N GLN A 20 -9.87 34.86 -59.90
CA GLN A 20 -9.38 33.47 -59.80
C GLN A 20 -8.05 33.19 -60.50
N ARG A 21 -7.58 34.03 -61.45
CA ARG A 21 -6.40 33.72 -62.28
C ARG A 21 -5.07 34.27 -61.76
N ASP A 22 -5.07 35.21 -60.81
CA ASP A 22 -3.85 35.86 -60.29
C ASP A 22 -3.10 35.04 -59.21
N VAL A 23 -3.66 33.89 -58.77
CA VAL A 23 -2.98 32.97 -57.84
C VAL A 23 -1.81 32.22 -58.50
N ALA A 24 -1.69 32.28 -59.83
CA ALA A 24 -0.65 31.59 -60.60
C ALA A 24 0.35 32.56 -61.26
N GLY A 25 1.09 33.32 -60.44
CA GLY A 25 2.51 33.62 -60.67
C GLY A 25 2.92 34.72 -61.65
N ARG A 26 3.25 35.90 -61.11
CA ARG A 26 4.56 36.62 -61.20
C ARG A 26 4.34 38.05 -60.71
N ILE A 27 5.02 38.40 -59.63
CA ILE A 27 5.04 39.76 -59.05
C ILE A 27 5.74 40.69 -60.04
N ARG A 28 5.03 41.74 -60.48
CA ARG A 28 5.63 42.94 -61.07
C ARG A 28 5.03 44.15 -60.35
N ASP A 29 5.90 44.97 -59.77
CA ASP A 29 5.56 46.09 -58.90
C ASP A 29 4.95 47.27 -59.69
N ASP A 30 3.69 47.13 -60.11
CA ASP A 30 2.89 48.24 -60.62
C ASP A 30 1.86 48.68 -59.56
N ALA A 31 1.66 49.98 -59.38
CA ALA A 31 0.76 50.55 -58.37
C ALA A 31 -0.71 50.04 -58.47
N GLU A 32 -1.09 49.48 -59.63
CA GLU A 32 -2.37 48.80 -59.86
C GLU A 32 -2.55 47.50 -59.05
N ASP A 33 -1.48 46.82 -58.63
CA ASP A 33 -1.58 45.58 -57.86
C ASP A 33 -1.89 45.83 -56.38
N ASN A 34 -1.62 47.03 -55.86
CA ASN A 34 -1.83 47.38 -54.44
C ASN A 34 -3.32 47.35 -54.04
N TRP A 35 -4.24 47.75 -54.93
CA TRP A 35 -5.68 47.62 -54.66
C TRP A 35 -6.17 46.18 -54.82
N ARG A 36 -5.60 45.40 -55.77
CA ARG A 36 -5.92 43.97 -55.98
C ARG A 36 -5.50 43.12 -54.78
N LEU A 37 -4.32 43.36 -54.21
CA LEU A 37 -3.82 42.70 -53.01
C LEU A 37 -4.64 43.05 -51.75
N LYS A 38 -5.07 44.31 -51.60
CA LYS A 38 -5.92 44.75 -50.46
C LYS A 38 -7.35 44.20 -50.52
N VAL A 39 -7.93 44.08 -51.71
CA VAL A 39 -9.28 43.54 -51.89
C VAL A 39 -9.29 41.99 -51.96
N GLY A 40 -8.23 41.38 -52.49
CA GLY A 40 -8.11 39.92 -52.68
C GLY A 40 -7.72 39.15 -51.42
N GLY A 41 -6.89 39.73 -50.53
CA GLY A 41 -6.34 39.00 -49.38
C GLY A 41 -7.27 38.80 -48.18
N HIS A 42 -8.29 39.65 -48.01
CA HIS A 42 -9.03 39.72 -46.73
C HIS A 42 -10.53 39.43 -46.82
N VAL A 43 -11.08 39.26 -48.03
CA VAL A 43 -12.51 38.93 -48.24
C VAL A 43 -12.73 37.44 -48.56
N LEU A 44 -11.67 36.66 -48.82
CA LEU A 44 -11.78 35.27 -49.32
C LEU A 44 -11.04 34.22 -48.47
N GLY A 45 -11.10 34.33 -47.14
CA GLY A 45 -10.73 33.23 -46.23
C GLY A 45 -11.80 32.13 -46.08
N ARG A 46 -13.04 32.34 -46.55
CA ARG A 46 -14.14 31.34 -46.51
C ARG A 46 -15.08 31.50 -47.71
N GLY A 47 -14.63 31.09 -48.89
CA GLY A 47 -15.41 31.10 -50.13
C GLY A 47 -16.52 30.04 -50.24
N HIS A 48 -17.02 29.47 -49.13
CA HIS A 48 -17.99 28.36 -49.16
C HIS A 48 -19.40 28.68 -48.67
N VAL A 49 -19.74 29.95 -48.38
CA VAL A 49 -21.05 30.31 -47.78
C VAL A 49 -21.84 31.37 -48.57
N TRP A 50 -21.31 31.88 -49.68
CA TRP A 50 -21.94 32.99 -50.42
C TRP A 50 -22.73 32.52 -51.65
N GLY A 51 -23.52 31.47 -51.51
CA GLY A 51 -24.21 30.85 -52.65
C GLY A 51 -25.38 29.91 -52.36
N GLN A 52 -25.84 29.75 -51.11
CA GLN A 52 -27.10 29.06 -50.85
C GLN A 52 -27.96 29.94 -49.95
N GLY A 53 -29.16 30.27 -50.45
CA GLY A 53 -30.16 31.02 -49.70
C GLY A 53 -30.46 30.30 -48.39
N HIS A 54 -30.26 31.01 -47.29
CA HIS A 54 -30.73 30.59 -45.98
C HIS A 54 -31.66 31.65 -45.42
N THR A 55 -32.88 31.18 -45.14
CA THR A 55 -33.97 31.81 -44.40
C THR A 55 -33.51 32.51 -43.12
N PRO A 56 -34.16 33.62 -42.72
CA PRO A 56 -33.81 34.36 -41.52
C PRO A 56 -34.33 33.58 -40.29
N MET A 57 -33.43 32.94 -39.55
CA MET A 57 -33.74 32.42 -38.23
C MET A 57 -33.12 33.32 -37.17
N SER A 58 -34.02 33.88 -36.37
CA SER A 58 -33.86 34.62 -35.12
C SER A 58 -32.61 34.23 -34.31
N GLY A 59 -31.71 35.20 -34.11
CA GLY A 59 -30.51 35.04 -33.28
C GLY A 59 -29.46 36.12 -33.56
N ALA A 60 -29.82 37.40 -33.42
CA ALA A 60 -28.89 38.51 -33.63
C ALA A 60 -27.77 38.51 -32.57
N SER A 61 -26.57 38.08 -32.96
CA SER A 61 -25.32 38.41 -32.26
C SER A 61 -24.53 39.40 -33.13
N PRO A 62 -24.26 40.64 -32.67
CA PRO A 62 -23.54 41.63 -33.45
C PRO A 62 -22.04 41.41 -33.31
N LEU A 63 -21.41 40.78 -34.30
CA LEU A 63 -19.96 40.55 -34.33
C LEU A 63 -19.35 41.04 -35.66
N PHE A 64 -19.43 42.35 -35.95
CA PHE A 64 -19.00 42.90 -37.25
C PHE A 64 -18.20 44.23 -37.29
N PRO A 65 -17.48 44.71 -36.25
CA PRO A 65 -16.55 45.85 -36.41
C PRO A 65 -15.48 45.69 -37.51
N PRO A 66 -14.82 44.52 -37.69
CA PRO A 66 -13.70 44.43 -38.63
C PRO A 66 -14.15 44.41 -40.11
N GLN A 67 -15.34 43.87 -40.42
CA GLN A 67 -15.86 43.84 -41.79
C GLN A 67 -16.27 45.23 -42.28
N VAL A 68 -16.94 46.02 -41.42
CA VAL A 68 -17.28 47.43 -41.71
C VAL A 68 -16.00 48.26 -41.92
N SER A 69 -14.99 48.06 -41.07
CA SER A 69 -13.69 48.75 -41.19
C SER A 69 -12.97 48.40 -42.50
N ASN A 70 -12.99 47.13 -42.90
CA ASN A 70 -12.35 46.66 -44.12
C ASN A 70 -13.07 47.18 -45.38
N LEU A 71 -14.41 47.10 -45.43
CA LEU A 71 -15.19 47.65 -46.53
C LEU A 71 -15.04 49.18 -46.64
N ARG A 72 -14.91 49.88 -45.50
CA ARG A 72 -14.66 51.33 -45.47
C ARG A 72 -13.30 51.67 -46.09
N LYS A 73 -12.26 50.89 -45.77
CA LYS A 73 -10.92 51.04 -46.37
C LYS A 73 -10.94 50.79 -47.88
N VAL A 74 -11.64 49.75 -48.34
CA VAL A 74 -11.77 49.42 -49.76
C VAL A 74 -12.53 50.52 -50.51
N LEU A 75 -13.66 50.98 -49.96
CA LEU A 75 -14.42 52.08 -50.56
C LEU A 75 -13.58 53.36 -50.64
N GLN A 76 -12.88 53.69 -49.55
CA GLN A 76 -11.99 54.85 -49.51
C GLN A 76 -10.89 54.78 -50.58
N SER A 77 -10.21 53.62 -50.70
CA SER A 77 -9.17 53.46 -51.73
C SER A 77 -9.72 53.52 -53.16
N VAL A 78 -10.96 53.04 -53.38
CA VAL A 78 -11.61 53.10 -54.69
C VAL A 78 -12.01 54.54 -55.03
N LEU A 79 -12.55 55.30 -54.07
CA LEU A 79 -12.90 56.71 -54.25
C LEU A 79 -11.65 57.59 -54.48
N GLU A 80 -10.57 57.34 -53.74
CA GLU A 80 -9.26 57.96 -53.97
C GLU A 80 -8.77 57.66 -55.39
N TYR A 81 -8.90 56.41 -55.88
CA TYR A 81 -8.55 56.08 -57.27
C TYR A 81 -9.41 56.79 -58.33
N TRP A 82 -10.73 56.90 -58.11
CA TRP A 82 -11.62 57.66 -59.00
C TRP A 82 -11.23 59.14 -59.09
N GLN A 83 -10.85 59.74 -57.97
CA GLN A 83 -10.49 61.14 -57.89
C GLN A 83 -9.06 61.42 -58.40
N ASP A 84 -8.08 60.62 -57.96
CA ASP A 84 -6.65 60.87 -58.18
C ASP A 84 -6.14 60.31 -59.52
N VAL A 85 -6.68 59.16 -59.97
CA VAL A 85 -6.21 58.48 -61.19
C VAL A 85 -7.17 58.68 -62.37
N LEU A 86 -8.48 58.57 -62.13
CA LEU A 86 -9.48 58.73 -63.19
C LEU A 86 -9.93 60.20 -63.39
N GLY A 87 -9.62 61.09 -62.43
CA GLY A 87 -9.95 62.51 -62.50
C GLY A 87 -11.46 62.80 -62.54
N GLN A 88 -12.30 61.87 -62.07
CA GLN A 88 -13.76 61.98 -62.07
C GLN A 88 -14.31 61.82 -60.65
N ALA A 89 -15.21 62.73 -60.26
CA ALA A 89 -15.92 62.60 -58.99
C ALA A 89 -17.10 61.63 -59.15
N VAL A 90 -17.19 60.65 -58.24
CA VAL A 90 -18.33 59.72 -58.17
C VAL A 90 -19.53 60.47 -57.58
N ALA A 91 -20.66 60.49 -58.29
CA ALA A 91 -21.89 61.08 -57.77
C ALA A 91 -22.36 60.38 -56.48
N GLU A 92 -22.88 61.14 -55.50
CA GLU A 92 -23.28 60.61 -54.18
C GLU A 92 -24.25 59.42 -54.25
N GLN A 93 -25.12 59.39 -55.28
CA GLN A 93 -26.07 58.30 -55.53
C GLN A 93 -25.42 56.92 -55.78
N HIS A 94 -24.16 56.92 -56.25
CA HIS A 94 -23.38 55.74 -56.57
C HIS A 94 -22.48 55.28 -55.41
N VAL A 95 -22.38 56.06 -54.32
CA VAL A 95 -21.59 55.69 -53.14
C VAL A 95 -22.39 54.69 -52.29
N PRO A 96 -21.86 53.47 -52.04
CA PRO A 96 -22.56 52.46 -51.24
C PRO A 96 -22.50 52.76 -49.75
N ASP A 97 -23.60 52.47 -49.02
CA ASP A 97 -23.58 52.50 -47.56
C ASP A 97 -22.89 51.25 -47.01
N VAL A 98 -21.68 51.45 -46.50
CA VAL A 98 -20.81 50.41 -45.94
C VAL A 98 -21.40 49.76 -44.69
N ALA A 99 -22.22 50.47 -43.91
CA ALA A 99 -22.83 49.94 -42.70
C ALA A 99 -23.94 48.94 -43.07
N LEU A 100 -24.80 49.29 -44.04
CA LEU A 100 -25.85 48.42 -44.57
C LEU A 100 -25.27 47.20 -45.31
N ALA A 101 -24.22 47.40 -46.11
CA ALA A 101 -23.54 46.32 -46.82
C ALA A 101 -22.88 45.29 -45.89
N ALA A 102 -22.27 45.73 -44.78
CA ALA A 102 -21.55 44.86 -43.86
C ALA A 102 -22.46 44.17 -42.81
N GLN A 103 -23.55 44.83 -42.38
CA GLN A 103 -24.44 44.28 -41.35
C GLN A 103 -25.52 43.35 -41.91
N TYR A 104 -26.04 43.65 -43.10
CA TYR A 104 -27.18 42.92 -43.68
C TYR A 104 -26.86 42.20 -44.99
N ALA A 105 -25.62 42.28 -45.47
CA ALA A 105 -25.20 41.74 -46.78
C ALA A 105 -26.16 42.17 -47.90
N ASP A 106 -26.62 43.42 -47.85
CA ASP A 106 -27.63 43.95 -48.75
C ASP A 106 -27.14 43.89 -50.22
N PRO A 107 -27.83 43.13 -51.10
CA PRO A 107 -27.41 42.95 -52.48
C PRO A 107 -27.39 44.27 -53.28
N GLU A 108 -28.18 45.27 -52.92
CA GLU A 108 -28.15 46.58 -53.60
C GLU A 108 -26.88 47.37 -53.27
N GLN A 109 -26.48 47.44 -51.99
CA GLN A 109 -25.26 48.15 -51.57
C GLN A 109 -23.99 47.43 -52.04
N LEU A 110 -23.99 46.09 -52.00
CA LEU A 110 -22.90 45.29 -52.56
C LEU A 110 -22.84 45.44 -54.09
N GLY A 111 -23.98 45.51 -54.76
CA GLY A 111 -24.07 45.81 -56.19
C GLY A 111 -23.43 47.14 -56.54
N LYS A 112 -23.74 48.22 -55.81
CA LYS A 112 -23.12 49.55 -55.97
C LYS A 112 -21.60 49.52 -55.78
N LEU A 113 -21.11 48.81 -54.77
CA LEU A 113 -19.66 48.66 -54.54
C LEU A 113 -18.96 47.93 -55.69
N VAL A 114 -19.51 46.80 -56.14
CA VAL A 114 -18.94 46.04 -57.27
C VAL A 114 -19.03 46.84 -58.57
N ARG A 115 -20.06 47.68 -58.74
CA ARG A 115 -20.20 48.58 -59.88
C ARG A 115 -19.08 49.63 -59.93
N LEU A 116 -18.73 50.25 -58.80
CA LEU A 116 -17.60 51.18 -58.73
C LEU A 116 -16.27 50.52 -59.09
N VAL A 117 -16.05 49.29 -58.59
CA VAL A 117 -14.86 48.49 -58.91
C VAL A 117 -14.82 48.11 -60.40
N LEU A 118 -15.97 47.75 -60.98
CA LEU A 118 -16.11 47.49 -62.41
C LEU A 118 -15.80 48.74 -63.24
N GLY A 119 -16.31 49.91 -62.84
CA GLY A 119 -15.98 51.18 -63.49
C GLY A 119 -14.49 51.51 -63.41
N CYS A 120 -13.81 51.23 -62.30
CA CYS A 120 -12.35 51.32 -62.23
C CYS A 120 -11.67 50.37 -63.23
N ALA A 121 -12.12 49.12 -63.31
CA ALA A 121 -11.50 48.11 -64.17
C ALA A 121 -11.69 48.36 -65.68
N VAL A 122 -12.73 49.09 -66.07
CA VAL A 122 -13.01 49.47 -67.47
C VAL A 122 -12.38 50.81 -67.84
N THR A 123 -12.00 51.63 -66.85
CA THR A 123 -11.40 52.96 -67.07
C THR A 123 -9.89 53.01 -66.78
N CYS A 124 -9.28 51.92 -66.30
CA CYS A 124 -7.84 51.82 -66.05
C CYS A 124 -6.99 51.71 -67.33
N GLU A 125 -5.66 51.79 -67.19
CA GLU A 125 -4.71 51.71 -68.31
C GLU A 125 -4.79 50.35 -69.04
N ARG A 126 -5.14 49.28 -68.32
CA ARG A 126 -5.35 47.91 -68.85
C ARG A 126 -6.81 47.60 -69.21
N ARG A 127 -7.64 48.62 -69.50
CA ARG A 127 -9.07 48.44 -69.82
C ARG A 127 -9.35 47.40 -70.91
N GLU A 128 -8.46 47.28 -71.91
CA GLU A 128 -8.65 46.38 -73.04
C GLU A 128 -8.70 44.91 -72.61
N GLU A 129 -7.89 44.50 -71.63
CA GLU A 129 -7.88 43.14 -71.09
C GLU A 129 -9.17 42.84 -70.30
N HIS A 130 -9.65 43.81 -69.53
CA HIS A 130 -10.88 43.69 -68.76
C HIS A 130 -12.12 43.66 -69.67
N ILE A 131 -12.15 44.48 -70.73
CA ILE A 131 -13.22 44.49 -71.74
C ILE A 131 -13.24 43.17 -72.52
N GLN A 132 -12.08 42.66 -72.96
CA GLN A 132 -11.99 41.36 -73.62
C GLN A 132 -12.52 40.23 -72.73
N ARG A 133 -12.24 40.26 -71.43
CA ARG A 133 -12.78 39.28 -70.47
C ARG A 133 -14.30 39.40 -70.30
N ILE A 134 -14.85 40.61 -70.29
CA ILE A 134 -16.31 40.84 -70.26
C ILE A 134 -16.94 40.22 -71.52
N MET A 135 -16.31 40.34 -72.69
CA MET A 135 -16.77 39.75 -73.96
C MET A 135 -16.74 38.21 -74.00
N THR A 136 -16.09 37.55 -73.04
CA THR A 136 -16.11 36.07 -72.93
C THR A 136 -17.24 35.54 -72.03
N LEU A 137 -17.99 36.44 -71.37
CA LEU A 137 -19.11 36.08 -70.49
C LEU A 137 -20.36 35.70 -71.30
N GLU A 138 -21.34 35.12 -70.64
CA GLU A 138 -22.65 34.85 -71.24
C GLU A 138 -23.37 36.17 -71.64
N GLU A 139 -24.07 36.19 -72.78
CA GLU A 139 -24.67 37.40 -73.37
C GLU A 139 -25.62 38.13 -72.39
N SER A 140 -26.36 37.36 -71.58
CA SER A 140 -27.22 37.88 -70.51
C SER A 140 -26.45 38.65 -69.43
N VAL A 141 -25.22 38.21 -69.11
CA VAL A 141 -24.32 38.86 -68.14
C VAL A 141 -23.63 40.06 -68.78
N GLN A 142 -23.21 39.96 -70.04
CA GLN A 142 -22.60 41.06 -70.78
C GLN A 142 -23.53 42.28 -70.85
N HIS A 143 -24.81 42.06 -71.11
CA HIS A 143 -25.81 43.14 -71.17
C HIS A 143 -25.98 43.86 -69.82
N VAL A 144 -26.00 43.12 -68.71
CA VAL A 144 -26.09 43.70 -67.36
C VAL A 144 -24.83 44.48 -66.99
N VAL A 145 -23.64 43.97 -67.35
CA VAL A 145 -22.36 44.65 -67.14
C VAL A 145 -22.27 45.93 -67.98
N MET A 146 -22.71 45.90 -69.24
CA MET A 146 -22.73 47.06 -70.13
C MET A 146 -23.65 48.17 -69.61
N MET A 147 -24.87 47.82 -69.19
CA MET A 147 -25.81 48.76 -68.58
C MET A 147 -25.24 49.41 -67.32
N ALA A 148 -24.55 48.62 -66.49
CA ALA A 148 -23.91 49.10 -65.27
C ALA A 148 -22.70 50.04 -65.51
N ILE A 149 -22.01 49.90 -66.65
CA ILE A 149 -20.93 50.81 -67.07
C ILE A 149 -21.51 52.13 -67.60
N GLN A 150 -22.56 52.06 -68.42
CA GLN A 150 -23.23 53.24 -68.97
C GLN A 150 -23.84 54.13 -67.88
N GLU A 151 -24.50 53.52 -66.89
CA GLU A 151 -25.07 54.22 -65.72
C GLU A 151 -24.01 54.98 -64.88
N LEU A 152 -22.73 54.57 -64.96
CA LEU A 152 -21.61 55.17 -64.22
C LEU A 152 -20.84 56.24 -64.98
N LEU A 153 -20.89 56.24 -66.32
CA LEU A 153 -20.03 57.06 -67.18
C LEU A 153 -20.78 58.11 -68.01
N ASP A 154 -22.11 58.18 -67.94
CA ASP A 154 -22.88 59.25 -68.60
C ASP A 154 -22.67 60.59 -67.87
N LYS A 155 -22.06 61.55 -68.58
CA LYS A 155 -21.87 62.93 -68.14
C LYS A 155 -23.09 63.78 -68.51
N GLU A 156 -23.71 64.45 -67.54
CA GLU A 156 -24.66 65.55 -67.83
C GLU A 156 -23.93 66.74 -68.51
N PRO A 157 -24.54 67.46 -69.47
CA PRO A 157 -23.89 68.52 -70.23
C PRO A 157 -23.75 69.84 -69.45
N SER A 158 -22.60 70.48 -69.62
CA SER A 158 -22.14 71.76 -69.05
C SER A 158 -22.68 72.99 -69.81
N GLU A 159 -22.94 74.08 -69.08
CA GLU A 159 -23.00 75.46 -69.63
C GLU A 159 -21.68 76.23 -69.36
N PRO A 160 -21.25 77.16 -70.25
CA PRO A 160 -19.94 77.81 -70.17
C PRO A 160 -19.98 79.22 -69.55
N ALA A 161 -18.86 79.59 -68.89
CA ALA A 161 -18.58 80.90 -68.32
C ALA A 161 -18.08 81.92 -69.37
N ALA A 162 -18.43 83.19 -69.17
CA ALA A 162 -18.05 84.33 -70.00
C ALA A 162 -16.63 84.85 -69.69
N VAL A 163 -15.96 85.35 -70.73
CA VAL A 163 -14.61 85.94 -70.74
C VAL A 163 -14.72 87.47 -70.85
N GLU A 164 -13.99 88.19 -70.00
CA GLU A 164 -13.80 89.65 -70.08
C GLU A 164 -12.67 90.01 -71.05
N THR A 165 -12.80 91.11 -71.81
CA THR A 165 -11.66 91.76 -72.48
C THR A 165 -11.85 93.28 -72.53
N TYR A 166 -10.83 93.98 -72.06
CA TYR A 166 -10.66 95.44 -71.97
C TYR A 166 -10.30 96.05 -73.34
N GLY A 167 -10.70 97.30 -73.59
CA GLY A 167 -10.29 98.11 -74.75
C GLY A 167 -10.06 99.58 -74.39
N ASN A 168 -9.19 100.26 -75.14
CA ASN A 168 -9.05 101.73 -75.36
C ASN A 168 -7.69 102.03 -76.03
N PHE A 169 -7.43 103.07 -76.83
CA PHE A 169 -8.17 104.07 -77.64
C PHE A 169 -7.07 104.89 -78.36
N ASP A 170 -7.30 105.47 -79.55
CA ASP A 170 -6.64 106.73 -79.92
C ASP A 170 -7.37 107.43 -81.09
N THR A 171 -7.86 108.66 -80.87
CA THR A 171 -8.53 109.45 -81.91
C THR A 171 -8.44 110.96 -81.63
N GLN A 172 -7.53 111.58 -82.38
CA GLN A 172 -7.64 112.88 -83.06
C GLN A 172 -7.59 114.19 -82.27
N SER A 173 -6.38 114.76 -82.31
CA SER A 173 -6.07 116.18 -82.37
C SER A 173 -6.52 116.82 -83.70
N ARG A 174 -7.39 117.84 -83.67
CA ARG A 174 -7.58 118.84 -84.74
C ARG A 174 -8.48 119.98 -84.26
N ARG A 175 -7.90 121.15 -83.93
CA ARG A 175 -8.48 122.49 -84.18
C ARG A 175 -7.57 123.59 -83.64
N TYR A 176 -6.82 124.20 -84.55
CA TYR A 176 -6.26 125.55 -84.40
C TYR A 176 -6.37 126.16 -85.80
N TYR A 177 -7.27 127.12 -86.00
CA TYR A 177 -7.28 128.09 -87.12
C TYR A 177 -8.48 129.03 -86.94
N PHE A 178 -8.33 130.29 -87.38
CA PHE A 178 -9.22 131.46 -87.25
C PHE A 178 -9.13 132.15 -85.87
N LEU A 179 -8.67 133.40 -85.72
CA LEU A 179 -9.01 134.61 -86.47
C LEU A 179 -7.81 135.60 -86.54
N SER A 180 -7.47 136.05 -87.75
CA SER A 180 -6.76 137.31 -87.98
C SER A 180 -7.54 138.06 -89.05
N GLU A 181 -8.50 138.86 -88.62
CA GLU A 181 -9.10 139.94 -89.40
C GLU A 181 -8.96 141.20 -88.56
N GLU A 182 -8.01 142.06 -88.92
CA GLU A 182 -8.02 143.47 -88.53
C GLU A 182 -8.83 144.26 -89.56
N PRO A 183 -9.60 145.28 -89.15
CA PRO A 183 -9.97 146.37 -90.04
C PRO A 183 -9.11 147.62 -89.79
N GLU A 184 -8.75 148.27 -90.90
CA GLU A 184 -8.02 149.53 -90.99
C GLU A 184 -8.82 150.74 -90.46
N GLU A 185 -8.12 151.49 -89.60
CA GLU A 185 -7.98 152.95 -89.52
C GLU A 185 -9.15 153.89 -89.84
N ALA A 186 -9.57 154.63 -88.80
CA ALA A 186 -9.80 156.07 -88.90
C ALA A 186 -9.75 156.73 -87.49
N GLY A 187 -8.55 156.92 -86.94
CA GLY A 187 -8.36 157.65 -85.68
C GLY A 187 -6.87 157.81 -85.37
N GLY A 188 -6.41 159.04 -85.13
CA GLY A 188 -4.99 159.34 -84.97
C GLY A 188 -4.29 158.56 -83.84
N PRO A 189 -2.96 158.40 -83.89
CA PRO A 189 -2.18 157.44 -83.09
C PRO A 189 -2.32 157.56 -81.56
N GLN A 190 -2.75 158.72 -81.03
CA GLN A 190 -2.89 158.92 -79.59
C GLN A 190 -4.06 158.15 -78.94
N GLN A 191 -5.19 157.95 -79.63
CA GLN A 191 -6.32 157.21 -79.05
C GLN A 191 -6.05 155.70 -79.00
N ARG A 192 -5.37 155.16 -80.02
CA ARG A 192 -4.96 153.75 -80.07
C ARG A 192 -3.93 153.40 -78.99
N CYS A 193 -3.06 154.34 -78.61
CA CYS A 193 -2.15 154.15 -77.47
C CYS A 193 -2.91 154.03 -76.14
N LEU A 194 -3.91 154.88 -75.89
CA LEU A 194 -4.70 154.83 -74.66
C LEU A 194 -5.54 153.55 -74.56
N GLU A 195 -6.17 153.11 -75.65
CA GLU A 195 -6.94 151.86 -75.69
C GLU A 195 -6.04 150.62 -75.50
N LEU A 196 -4.83 150.63 -76.06
CA LEU A 196 -3.84 149.58 -75.84
C LEU A 196 -3.31 149.58 -74.40
N GLU A 197 -3.09 150.75 -73.80
CA GLU A 197 -2.70 150.88 -72.39
C GLU A 197 -3.79 150.35 -71.45
N GLU A 198 -5.07 150.62 -71.74
CA GLU A 198 -6.21 150.11 -70.97
C GLU A 198 -6.39 148.59 -71.15
N GLN A 199 -6.23 148.04 -72.36
CA GLN A 199 -6.21 146.59 -72.59
C GLN A 199 -5.04 145.91 -71.91
N VAL A 200 -3.85 146.51 -71.95
CA VAL A 200 -2.68 145.98 -71.24
C VAL A 200 -2.92 146.01 -69.73
N ALA A 201 -3.56 147.05 -69.19
CA ALA A 201 -3.94 147.11 -67.78
C ALA A 201 -4.95 146.00 -67.41
N ALA A 202 -6.02 145.83 -68.19
CA ALA A 202 -7.02 144.78 -67.97
C ALA A 202 -6.40 143.37 -68.07
N LEU A 203 -5.52 143.13 -69.05
CA LEU A 203 -4.80 141.87 -69.19
C LEU A 203 -3.78 141.65 -68.08
N LEU A 204 -3.16 142.70 -67.54
CA LEU A 204 -2.28 142.60 -66.38
C LEU A 204 -3.07 142.25 -65.11
N GLU A 205 -4.27 142.83 -64.94
CA GLU A 205 -5.19 142.49 -63.85
C GLU A 205 -5.70 141.05 -63.97
N GLU A 206 -6.13 140.60 -65.15
CA GLU A 206 -6.51 139.20 -65.41
C GLU A 206 -5.34 138.23 -65.23
N LYS A 207 -4.15 138.62 -65.67
CA LYS A 207 -2.94 137.82 -65.43
C LYS A 207 -2.64 137.73 -63.95
N SER A 208 -2.82 138.80 -63.18
CA SER A 208 -2.65 138.77 -61.73
C SER A 208 -3.72 137.92 -61.05
N SER A 209 -4.99 138.00 -61.45
CA SER A 209 -6.07 137.20 -60.86
C SER A 209 -5.94 135.72 -61.21
N LEU A 210 -5.59 135.38 -62.45
CA LEU A 210 -5.31 134.01 -62.87
C LEU A 210 -4.05 133.46 -62.21
N ALA A 211 -3.04 134.30 -61.94
CA ALA A 211 -1.85 133.90 -61.20
C ALA A 211 -2.17 133.58 -59.74
N GLU A 212 -3.02 134.40 -59.10
CA GLU A 212 -3.53 134.15 -57.76
C GLU A 212 -4.39 132.87 -57.71
N GLU A 213 -5.32 132.68 -58.64
CA GLU A 213 -6.13 131.45 -58.73
C GLU A 213 -5.25 130.22 -58.98
N ASN A 214 -4.26 130.32 -59.85
CA ASN A 214 -3.26 129.28 -60.07
C ASN A 214 -2.39 129.00 -58.86
N GLN A 215 -2.13 130.00 -58.03
CA GLN A 215 -1.42 129.84 -56.78
C GLN A 215 -2.32 129.09 -55.78
N VAL A 216 -3.58 129.50 -55.63
CA VAL A 216 -4.57 128.84 -54.77
C VAL A 216 -4.80 127.39 -55.19
N LEU A 217 -5.00 127.11 -56.48
CA LEU A 217 -5.18 125.73 -56.98
C LEU A 217 -3.93 124.86 -56.76
N ARG A 218 -2.72 125.43 -56.84
CA ARG A 218 -1.49 124.71 -56.51
C ARG A 218 -1.39 124.42 -55.02
N GLU A 219 -1.79 125.37 -54.17
CA GLU A 219 -1.85 125.19 -52.72
C GLU A 219 -2.91 124.15 -52.32
N GLU A 220 -4.11 124.19 -52.92
CA GLU A 220 -5.18 123.18 -52.73
C GLU A 220 -4.75 121.79 -53.21
N LYS A 221 -4.10 121.69 -54.37
CA LYS A 221 -3.54 120.42 -54.86
C LYS A 221 -2.46 119.89 -53.92
N ALA A 222 -1.54 120.75 -53.48
CA ALA A 222 -0.50 120.36 -52.52
C ALA A 222 -1.11 119.91 -51.18
N GLN A 223 -2.20 120.56 -50.74
CA GLN A 223 -2.94 120.19 -49.54
C GLN A 223 -3.64 118.83 -49.70
N LEU A 224 -4.34 118.60 -50.82
CA LEU A 224 -4.96 117.31 -51.13
C LEU A 224 -3.95 116.17 -51.27
N GLU A 225 -2.79 116.44 -51.88
CA GLU A 225 -1.68 115.48 -51.96
C GLU A 225 -1.08 115.18 -50.58
N ALA A 226 -0.93 116.20 -49.71
CA ALA A 226 -0.48 116.02 -48.33
C ALA A 226 -1.51 115.24 -47.48
N ASP A 227 -2.80 115.51 -47.64
CA ASP A 227 -3.88 114.80 -46.95
C ASP A 227 -4.02 113.36 -47.44
N ALA A 228 -3.89 113.12 -48.75
CA ALA A 228 -3.87 111.78 -49.33
C ALA A 228 -2.62 110.98 -48.91
N ALA A 229 -1.44 111.61 -48.91
CA ALA A 229 -0.21 111.02 -48.40
C ALA A 229 -0.31 110.72 -46.89
N GLY A 230 -0.91 111.63 -46.11
CA GLY A 230 -1.17 111.44 -44.69
C GLY A 230 -2.16 110.31 -44.41
N ALA A 231 -3.24 110.20 -45.20
CA ALA A 231 -4.20 109.08 -45.11
C ALA A 231 -3.57 107.75 -45.53
N ALA A 232 -2.75 107.74 -46.58
CA ALA A 232 -2.00 106.55 -47.01
C ALA A 232 -0.97 106.12 -45.96
N ALA A 233 -0.26 107.06 -45.33
CA ALA A 233 0.67 106.78 -44.24
C ALA A 233 -0.04 106.22 -43.00
N LYS A 234 -1.21 106.77 -42.62
CA LYS A 234 -2.05 106.24 -41.53
C LYS A 234 -2.55 104.82 -41.84
N LYS A 235 -2.98 104.55 -43.08
CA LYS A 235 -3.41 103.22 -43.53
C LYS A 235 -2.25 102.23 -43.53
N LEU A 236 -1.07 102.65 -44.01
CA LEU A 236 0.14 101.83 -43.97
C LEU A 236 0.53 101.48 -42.54
N LEU A 237 0.49 102.46 -41.62
CA LEU A 237 0.77 102.23 -40.20
C LEU A 237 -0.25 101.28 -39.57
N LEU A 238 -1.54 101.43 -39.86
CA LEU A 238 -2.59 100.53 -39.37
C LEU A 238 -2.39 99.09 -39.88
N LEU A 239 -2.04 98.93 -41.15
CA LEU A 239 -1.75 97.62 -41.72
C LEU A 239 -0.47 97.01 -41.12
N GLN A 240 0.56 97.83 -40.87
CA GLN A 240 1.78 97.38 -40.18
C GLN A 240 1.48 96.90 -38.77
N THR A 241 0.75 97.67 -37.96
CA THR A 241 0.38 97.24 -36.61
C THR A 241 -0.53 96.02 -36.62
N GLN A 242 -1.44 95.90 -37.61
CA GLN A 242 -2.25 94.69 -37.77
C GLN A 242 -1.40 93.46 -38.13
N VAL A 243 -0.40 93.61 -39.00
CA VAL A 243 0.55 92.53 -39.33
C VAL A 243 1.36 92.14 -38.10
N GLU A 244 1.84 93.09 -37.32
CA GLU A 244 2.57 92.84 -36.07
C GLU A 244 1.68 92.10 -35.06
N GLN A 245 0.43 92.53 -34.86
CA GLN A 245 -0.53 91.84 -33.99
C GLN A 245 -0.80 90.41 -34.44
N LEU A 246 -1.04 90.20 -35.74
CA LEU A 246 -1.25 88.86 -36.28
C LEU A 246 -0.01 87.98 -36.14
N GLN A 247 1.21 88.54 -36.29
CA GLN A 247 2.45 87.83 -36.05
C GLN A 247 2.57 87.41 -34.59
N GLU A 248 2.33 88.32 -33.63
CA GLU A 248 2.35 88.01 -32.20
C GLU A 248 1.31 86.94 -31.81
N GLU A 249 0.10 87.03 -32.35
CA GLU A 249 -0.93 86.00 -32.17
C GLU A 249 -0.50 84.65 -32.75
N ASN A 250 0.12 84.65 -33.93
CA ASN A 250 0.65 83.44 -34.56
C ASN A 250 1.72 82.79 -33.68
N TYR A 251 2.71 83.56 -33.22
CA TYR A 251 3.74 83.07 -32.30
C TYR A 251 3.14 82.51 -31.00
N ARG A 252 2.14 83.17 -30.42
CA ARG A 252 1.43 82.65 -29.23
C ARG A 252 0.72 81.34 -29.52
N LEU A 253 0.04 81.23 -30.65
CA LEU A 253 -0.66 80.01 -31.06
C LEU A 253 0.32 78.87 -31.36
N GLU A 254 1.44 79.16 -32.01
CA GLU A 254 2.51 78.19 -32.28
C GLU A 254 3.14 77.68 -30.99
N SER A 255 3.50 78.57 -30.07
CA SER A 255 4.01 78.20 -28.74
C SER A 255 2.99 77.33 -27.98
N GLY A 256 1.72 77.73 -27.96
CA GLY A 256 0.66 76.95 -27.31
C GLY A 256 0.45 75.57 -27.95
N LYS A 257 0.56 75.48 -29.28
CA LYS A 257 0.49 74.21 -30.03
C LYS A 257 1.67 73.30 -29.71
N GLU A 258 2.88 73.85 -29.60
CA GLU A 258 4.09 73.10 -29.23
C GLU A 258 4.02 72.60 -27.78
N GLU A 259 3.55 73.42 -26.84
CA GLU A 259 3.31 72.99 -25.46
C GLU A 259 2.29 71.86 -25.37
N LEU A 260 1.18 71.96 -26.11
CA LEU A 260 0.18 70.89 -26.17
C LEU A 260 0.74 69.62 -26.81
N ARG A 261 1.52 69.72 -27.88
CA ARG A 261 2.24 68.57 -28.48
C ARG A 261 3.18 67.91 -27.49
N ALA A 262 3.94 68.70 -26.72
CA ALA A 262 4.83 68.19 -25.69
C ALA A 262 4.06 67.46 -24.59
N ARG A 263 2.94 68.02 -24.12
CA ARG A 263 2.04 67.38 -23.14
C ARG A 263 1.43 66.08 -23.69
N CYS A 264 0.97 66.07 -24.94
CA CYS A 264 0.46 64.86 -25.58
C CYS A 264 1.52 63.77 -25.64
N SER A 265 2.75 64.11 -26.05
CA SER A 265 3.88 63.16 -26.08
C SER A 265 4.21 62.61 -24.69
N GLN A 266 4.19 63.45 -23.65
CA GLN A 266 4.40 63.01 -22.26
C GLN A 266 3.28 62.06 -21.79
N LEU A 267 2.01 62.38 -22.06
CA LEU A 267 0.88 61.53 -21.71
C LEU A 267 0.92 60.20 -22.46
N GLU A 268 1.32 60.19 -23.74
CA GLU A 268 1.51 58.97 -24.51
C GLU A 268 2.63 58.09 -23.92
N GLN A 269 3.76 58.69 -23.50
CA GLN A 269 4.83 57.95 -22.83
C GLN A 269 4.37 57.37 -21.49
N GLN A 270 3.61 58.13 -20.70
CA GLN A 270 3.02 57.64 -19.46
C GLN A 270 2.02 56.51 -19.70
N ALA A 271 1.16 56.63 -20.71
CA ALA A 271 0.21 55.59 -21.10
C ALA A 271 0.94 54.30 -21.52
N ARG A 272 1.99 54.41 -22.34
CA ARG A 272 2.85 53.27 -22.71
C ARG A 272 3.52 52.63 -21.49
N GLY A 273 4.03 53.45 -20.56
CA GLY A 273 4.65 52.95 -19.32
C GLY A 273 3.65 52.24 -18.40
N LEU A 274 2.43 52.76 -18.28
CA LEU A 274 1.35 52.11 -17.53
C LEU A 274 0.89 50.81 -18.21
N GLN A 275 0.84 50.78 -19.55
CA GLN A 275 0.50 49.58 -20.30
C GLN A 275 1.54 48.47 -20.13
N ALA A 276 2.84 48.79 -20.22
CA ALA A 276 3.91 47.83 -19.96
C ALA A 276 3.83 47.25 -18.53
N ARG A 277 3.59 48.09 -17.53
CA ARG A 277 3.38 47.64 -16.14
C ARG A 277 2.14 46.76 -16.00
N ALA A 278 1.07 47.06 -16.71
CA ALA A 278 -0.14 46.23 -16.69
C ALA A 278 0.12 44.85 -17.32
N GLU A 279 0.89 44.78 -18.40
CA GLU A 279 1.32 43.53 -19.02
C GLU A 279 2.22 42.70 -18.09
N GLU A 280 3.20 43.32 -17.42
CA GLU A 280 4.04 42.67 -16.40
C GLU A 280 3.22 42.10 -15.24
N LEU A 281 2.29 42.90 -14.68
CA LEU A 281 1.39 42.44 -13.62
C LEU A 281 0.47 41.31 -14.09
N SER A 282 0.03 41.35 -15.35
CA SER A 282 -0.74 40.27 -15.97
C SER A 282 0.08 38.99 -16.09
N GLY A 283 1.35 39.09 -16.51
CA GLY A 283 2.30 37.98 -16.56
C GLY A 283 2.52 37.34 -15.20
N LEU A 284 2.83 38.14 -14.18
CA LEU A 284 2.99 37.67 -12.79
C LEU A 284 1.71 37.03 -12.24
N ALA A 285 0.54 37.57 -12.57
CA ALA A 285 -0.73 36.96 -12.19
C ALA A 285 -0.96 35.60 -12.89
N GLY A 286 -0.49 35.46 -14.14
CA GLY A 286 -0.46 34.18 -14.87
C GLY A 286 0.45 33.15 -14.20
N GLU A 287 1.67 33.54 -13.84
CA GLU A 287 2.63 32.68 -13.11
C GLU A 287 2.09 32.27 -11.74
N ALA A 288 1.49 33.19 -10.99
CA ALA A 288 0.87 32.89 -9.70
C ALA A 288 -0.30 31.90 -9.83
N ARG A 289 -1.05 31.92 -10.94
CA ARG A 289 -2.09 30.92 -11.24
C ARG A 289 -1.48 29.57 -11.59
N ALA A 290 -0.46 29.53 -12.44
CA ALA A 290 0.23 28.29 -12.80
C ALA A 290 0.85 27.61 -11.58
N LEU A 291 1.53 28.36 -10.71
CA LEU A 291 2.08 27.83 -9.45
C LEU A 291 0.98 27.32 -8.51
N ARG A 292 -0.19 27.97 -8.48
CA ARG A 292 -1.34 27.48 -7.70
C ARG A 292 -1.84 26.15 -8.24
N ASP A 293 -1.98 26.02 -9.56
CA ASP A 293 -2.42 24.77 -10.20
C ASP A 293 -1.43 23.64 -9.94
N GLU A 294 -0.12 23.92 -9.99
CA GLU A 294 0.93 22.96 -9.60
C GLU A 294 0.83 22.55 -8.13
N MET A 295 0.62 23.51 -7.22
CA MET A 295 0.42 23.22 -5.81
C MET A 295 -0.84 22.37 -5.56
N ASP A 296 -1.91 22.60 -6.30
CA ASP A 296 -3.14 21.81 -6.21
C ASP A 296 -2.95 20.39 -6.77
N ALA A 297 -2.19 20.24 -7.86
CA ALA A 297 -1.79 18.93 -8.37
C ALA A 297 -0.92 18.17 -7.36
N LEU A 298 0.02 18.84 -6.71
CA LEU A 298 0.86 18.26 -5.66
C LEU A 298 0.03 17.86 -4.44
N ARG A 299 -0.93 18.69 -3.99
CA ARG A 299 -1.87 18.34 -2.91
C ARG A 299 -2.69 17.10 -3.26
N ALA A 300 -3.20 17.00 -4.48
CA ALA A 300 -3.93 15.81 -4.94
C ALA A 300 -3.03 14.56 -4.97
N SER A 301 -1.77 14.70 -5.41
CA SER A 301 -0.80 13.60 -5.41
C SER A 301 -0.45 13.14 -3.99
N SER A 302 -0.28 14.08 -3.06
CA SER A 302 -0.03 13.81 -1.64
C SER A 302 -1.23 13.12 -0.98
N ALA A 303 -2.46 13.56 -1.26
CA ALA A 303 -3.66 12.88 -0.79
C ALA A 303 -3.75 11.43 -1.31
N ARG A 304 -3.41 11.19 -2.59
CA ARG A 304 -3.32 9.83 -3.15
C ARG A 304 -2.23 9.00 -2.46
N ALA A 305 -1.07 9.59 -2.18
CA ALA A 305 0.00 8.93 -1.43
C ALA A 305 -0.48 8.52 -0.02
N GLY A 306 -1.14 9.42 0.70
CA GLY A 306 -1.73 9.11 2.01
C GLY A 306 -2.78 8.00 1.98
N GLN A 307 -3.61 7.95 0.92
CA GLN A 307 -4.56 6.83 0.72
C GLN A 307 -3.83 5.50 0.50
N LEU A 308 -2.75 5.49 -0.28
CA LEU A 308 -1.93 4.29 -0.51
C LEU A 308 -1.21 3.86 0.78
N GLU A 309 -0.68 4.79 1.56
CA GLU A 309 -0.08 4.50 2.87
C GLU A 309 -1.08 3.90 3.84
N ALA A 310 -2.30 4.44 3.92
CA ALA A 310 -3.37 3.87 4.72
C ALA A 310 -3.76 2.45 4.26
N ALA A 311 -3.82 2.22 2.94
CA ALA A 311 -4.06 0.88 2.40
C ALA A 311 -2.94 -0.10 2.76
N VAL A 312 -1.67 0.32 2.65
CA VAL A 312 -0.51 -0.50 3.06
C VAL A 312 -0.56 -0.80 4.55
N ALA A 313 -0.90 0.17 5.40
CA ALA A 313 -1.07 -0.04 6.83
C ALA A 313 -2.18 -1.07 7.12
N ALA A 314 -3.32 -0.98 6.43
CA ALA A 314 -4.41 -1.93 6.54
C ALA A 314 -3.99 -3.35 6.11
N TYR A 315 -3.25 -3.48 5.00
CA TYR A 315 -2.71 -4.78 4.55
C TYR A 315 -1.69 -5.36 5.53
N ARG A 316 -0.82 -4.53 6.12
CA ARG A 316 0.09 -4.96 7.20
C ARG A 316 -0.67 -5.47 8.41
N GLY A 317 -1.75 -4.79 8.82
CA GLY A 317 -2.64 -5.25 9.89
C GLY A 317 -3.28 -6.60 9.58
N ARG A 318 -3.80 -6.78 8.36
CA ARG A 318 -4.35 -8.07 7.90
C ARG A 318 -3.30 -9.18 7.88
N ALA A 319 -2.08 -8.89 7.43
CA ALA A 319 -0.97 -9.84 7.44
C ALA A 319 -0.58 -10.25 8.87
N ALA A 320 -0.54 -9.29 9.80
CA ALA A 320 -0.29 -9.57 11.21
C ALA A 320 -1.39 -10.45 11.83
N ALA A 321 -2.66 -10.18 11.53
CA ALA A 321 -3.79 -11.00 11.96
C ALA A 321 -3.73 -12.43 11.38
N ALA A 322 -3.41 -12.57 10.09
CA ALA A 322 -3.18 -13.86 9.47
C ALA A 322 -1.99 -14.61 10.11
N GLY A 323 -0.93 -13.90 10.47
CA GLY A 323 0.19 -14.44 11.25
C GLY A 323 -0.23 -14.93 12.64
N ALA A 324 -1.11 -14.21 13.34
CA ALA A 324 -1.67 -14.64 14.62
C ALA A 324 -2.55 -15.89 14.47
N LEU A 325 -3.41 -15.95 13.46
CA LEU A 325 -4.23 -17.13 13.16
C LEU A 325 -3.36 -18.36 12.86
N ARG A 326 -2.27 -18.20 12.09
CA ARG A 326 -1.31 -19.30 11.84
C ARG A 326 -0.65 -19.80 13.13
N ARG A 327 -0.28 -18.91 14.06
CA ARG A 327 0.25 -19.31 15.37
C ARG A 327 -0.79 -20.04 16.20
N TRP A 328 -2.04 -19.58 16.19
CA TRP A 328 -3.13 -20.23 16.89
C TRP A 328 -3.44 -21.62 16.33
N ALA A 329 -3.45 -21.76 15.00
CA ALA A 329 -3.60 -23.06 14.33
C ALA A 329 -2.49 -24.05 14.74
N ARG A 330 -1.22 -23.62 14.72
CA ARG A 330 -0.10 -24.46 15.18
C ARG A 330 -0.24 -24.87 16.66
N ALA A 331 -0.62 -23.93 17.52
CA ALA A 331 -0.85 -24.25 18.93
C ALA A 331 -2.00 -25.25 19.14
N LEU A 332 -3.05 -25.19 18.31
CA LEU A 332 -4.12 -26.18 18.32
C LEU A 332 -3.65 -27.54 17.79
N GLU A 333 -2.89 -27.57 16.71
CA GLU A 333 -2.28 -28.79 16.16
C GLU A 333 -1.37 -29.47 17.18
N GLU A 334 -0.52 -28.72 17.88
CA GLU A 334 0.35 -29.23 18.96
C GLU A 334 -0.47 -29.80 20.13
N ARG A 335 -1.54 -29.12 20.54
CA ARG A 335 -2.46 -29.62 21.57
C ARG A 335 -3.14 -30.92 21.13
N HIS A 336 -3.61 -30.97 19.89
CA HIS A 336 -4.24 -32.17 19.33
C HIS A 336 -3.25 -33.33 19.22
N ALA A 337 -2.04 -33.09 18.72
CA ALA A 337 -0.96 -34.09 18.70
C ALA A 337 -0.62 -34.59 20.12
N GLY A 338 -0.61 -33.69 21.11
CA GLY A 338 -0.46 -34.04 22.52
C GLY A 338 -1.59 -34.95 23.04
N GLN A 339 -2.84 -34.67 22.68
CA GLN A 339 -3.99 -35.51 23.00
C GLN A 339 -3.88 -36.90 22.36
N LEU A 340 -3.49 -36.99 21.09
CA LEU A 340 -3.29 -38.26 20.39
C LEU A 340 -2.18 -39.10 21.05
N ARG A 341 -1.06 -38.48 21.44
CA ARG A 341 0.02 -39.16 22.18
C ARG A 341 -0.48 -39.72 23.52
N ARG A 342 -1.28 -38.95 24.27
CA ARG A 342 -1.90 -39.42 25.52
C ARG A 342 -2.85 -40.58 25.28
N ALA A 343 -3.69 -40.51 24.25
CA ALA A 343 -4.61 -41.59 23.88
C ALA A 343 -3.85 -42.87 23.51
N ALA A 344 -2.78 -42.78 22.73
CA ALA A 344 -1.93 -43.92 22.39
C ALA A 344 -1.26 -44.54 23.62
N ALA A 345 -0.75 -43.71 24.55
CA ALA A 345 -0.16 -44.18 25.81
C ALA A 345 -1.19 -44.92 26.69
N LEU A 346 -2.41 -44.38 26.82
CA LEU A 346 -3.50 -45.04 27.53
C LEU A 346 -3.90 -46.37 26.86
N HIS A 347 -3.95 -46.41 25.53
CA HIS A 347 -4.25 -47.64 24.80
C HIS A 347 -3.17 -48.71 25.02
N GLN A 348 -1.89 -48.32 25.06
CA GLN A 348 -0.79 -49.21 25.39
C GLN A 348 -0.89 -49.73 26.84
N GLN A 349 -1.23 -48.86 27.80
CA GLN A 349 -1.44 -49.25 29.20
C GLN A 349 -2.60 -50.24 29.33
N LEU A 350 -3.70 -50.00 28.62
CA LEU A 350 -4.85 -50.89 28.57
C LEU A 350 -4.49 -52.24 27.94
N GLY A 351 -3.66 -52.27 26.90
CA GLY A 351 -3.10 -53.51 26.34
C GLY A 351 -2.27 -54.30 27.35
N ARG A 352 -1.40 -53.61 28.11
CA ARG A 352 -0.60 -54.23 29.19
C ARG A 352 -1.49 -54.78 30.30
N ALA A 353 -2.51 -54.04 30.72
CA ALA A 353 -3.47 -54.47 31.73
C ALA A 353 -4.24 -55.71 31.27
N ARG A 354 -4.74 -55.71 30.02
CA ARG A 354 -5.41 -56.87 29.40
C ARG A 354 -4.50 -58.11 29.37
N ALA A 355 -3.24 -57.96 28.98
CA ALA A 355 -2.27 -59.04 29.00
C ALA A 355 -2.00 -59.55 30.44
N GLY A 356 -1.98 -58.65 31.42
CA GLY A 356 -1.91 -58.99 32.84
C GLY A 356 -3.12 -59.82 33.30
N CYS A 357 -4.34 -59.39 32.96
CA CYS A 357 -5.56 -60.14 33.27
C CYS A 357 -5.54 -61.53 32.63
N ALA A 358 -5.16 -61.65 31.36
CA ALA A 358 -5.05 -62.95 30.69
C ALA A 358 -4.05 -63.90 31.39
N ARG A 359 -2.92 -63.36 31.88
CA ARG A 359 -1.96 -64.14 32.69
C ARG A 359 -2.54 -64.56 34.03
N LEU A 360 -3.28 -63.68 34.71
CA LEU A 360 -3.95 -64.00 35.98
C LEU A 360 -5.04 -65.06 35.79
N GLU A 361 -5.83 -64.98 34.72
CA GLU A 361 -6.83 -66.00 34.38
C GLU A 361 -6.17 -67.35 34.06
N ALA A 362 -5.06 -67.36 33.33
CA ALA A 362 -4.29 -68.58 33.07
C ALA A 362 -3.73 -69.19 34.37
N ALA A 363 -3.13 -68.36 35.23
CA ALA A 363 -2.64 -68.81 36.53
C ALA A 363 -3.77 -69.33 37.43
N ARG A 364 -4.95 -68.68 37.40
CA ARG A 364 -6.14 -69.14 38.11
C ARG A 364 -6.59 -70.51 37.62
N ARG A 365 -6.67 -70.73 36.30
CA ARG A 365 -7.00 -72.04 35.73
C ARG A 365 -5.99 -73.11 36.15
N GLN A 366 -4.69 -72.78 36.15
CA GLN A 366 -3.66 -73.70 36.61
C GLN A 366 -3.80 -74.04 38.10
N VAL A 367 -4.15 -73.07 38.95
CA VAL A 367 -4.45 -73.32 40.37
C VAL A 367 -5.70 -74.21 40.51
N GLU A 368 -6.75 -73.96 39.73
CA GLU A 368 -7.97 -74.78 39.72
C GLU A 368 -7.65 -76.23 39.30
N GLU A 369 -6.87 -76.43 38.23
CA GLU A 369 -6.39 -77.74 37.76
C GLU A 369 -5.55 -78.47 38.82
N LEU A 370 -4.54 -77.80 39.41
CA LEU A 370 -3.73 -78.39 40.48
C LEU A 370 -4.57 -78.70 41.72
N SER A 371 -5.52 -77.84 42.08
CA SER A 371 -6.42 -78.10 43.21
C SER A 371 -7.33 -79.30 42.94
N GLY A 372 -7.81 -79.48 41.70
CA GLY A 372 -8.52 -80.67 41.25
C GLY A 372 -7.66 -81.92 41.35
N GLN A 373 -6.41 -81.88 40.85
CA GLN A 373 -5.45 -82.99 40.96
C GLN A 373 -5.15 -83.34 42.42
N HIS A 374 -4.98 -82.34 43.28
CA HIS A 374 -4.80 -82.54 44.72
C HIS A 374 -6.04 -83.15 45.38
N ALA A 375 -7.24 -82.71 45.03
CA ALA A 375 -8.49 -83.28 45.54
C ALA A 375 -8.67 -84.74 45.08
N GLU A 376 -8.39 -85.05 43.82
CA GLU A 376 -8.41 -86.43 43.32
C GLU A 376 -7.37 -87.32 44.01
N ALA A 377 -6.14 -86.82 44.20
CA ALA A 377 -5.09 -87.53 44.92
C ALA A 377 -5.46 -87.74 46.39
N ALA A 378 -6.10 -86.77 47.04
CA ALA A 378 -6.62 -86.88 48.39
C ALA A 378 -7.70 -87.97 48.48
N LEU A 379 -8.68 -87.98 47.56
CA LEU A 379 -9.70 -89.03 47.48
C LEU A 379 -9.08 -90.42 47.22
N ARG A 380 -8.08 -90.53 46.35
CA ARG A 380 -7.34 -91.79 46.13
C ARG A 380 -6.62 -92.22 47.41
N ALA A 381 -5.97 -91.30 48.12
CA ALA A 381 -5.30 -91.58 49.37
C ALA A 381 -6.27 -92.03 50.47
N GLU A 382 -7.46 -91.42 50.55
CA GLU A 382 -8.54 -91.85 51.45
C GLU A 382 -9.01 -93.27 51.13
N LYS A 383 -9.26 -93.60 49.86
CA LYS A 383 -9.60 -94.96 49.43
C LYS A 383 -8.53 -95.98 49.86
N TRP A 384 -7.26 -95.70 49.60
CA TRP A 384 -6.16 -96.57 50.04
C TRP A 384 -6.07 -96.68 51.58
N ARG A 385 -6.38 -95.61 52.32
CA ARG A 385 -6.42 -95.66 53.79
C ARG A 385 -7.54 -96.57 54.28
N GLU A 386 -8.73 -96.50 53.67
CA GLU A 386 -9.85 -97.39 53.99
C GLU A 386 -9.54 -98.85 53.65
N GLU A 387 -8.96 -99.10 52.47
CA GLU A 387 -8.53 -100.44 52.06
C GLU A 387 -7.44 -100.99 52.98
N PHE A 388 -6.44 -100.18 53.34
CA PHE A 388 -5.41 -100.54 54.30
C PHE A 388 -6.02 -100.85 55.67
N ARG A 389 -6.97 -100.04 56.15
CA ARG A 389 -7.68 -100.29 57.41
C ARG A 389 -8.47 -101.60 57.37
N SER A 390 -9.20 -101.86 56.29
CA SER A 390 -9.94 -103.11 56.10
C SER A 390 -9.02 -104.33 56.05
N LEU A 391 -7.87 -104.22 55.36
CA LEU A 391 -6.86 -105.28 55.34
C LEU A 391 -6.20 -105.47 56.71
N GLN A 392 -5.93 -104.39 57.43
CA GLN A 392 -5.42 -104.44 58.79
C GLN A 392 -6.42 -105.11 59.74
N GLU A 393 -7.70 -104.76 59.69
CA GLU A 393 -8.77 -105.40 60.48
C GLU A 393 -8.89 -106.90 60.16
N LYS A 394 -8.79 -107.28 58.87
CA LYS A 394 -8.75 -108.70 58.46
C LYS A 394 -7.52 -109.42 58.99
N PHE A 395 -6.35 -108.79 58.92
CA PHE A 395 -5.11 -109.34 59.46
C PHE A 395 -5.21 -109.52 60.97
N GLU A 396 -5.73 -108.53 61.69
CA GLU A 396 -5.97 -108.60 63.14
C GLU A 396 -6.98 -109.70 63.50
N ALA A 397 -8.06 -109.87 62.71
CA ALA A 397 -9.02 -110.95 62.90
C ALA A 397 -8.39 -112.34 62.69
N LEU A 398 -7.65 -112.53 61.59
CA LEU A 398 -6.91 -113.77 61.33
C LEU A 398 -5.85 -114.05 62.40
N ASN A 399 -5.18 -113.02 62.91
CA ASN A 399 -4.19 -113.18 63.97
C ASN A 399 -4.86 -113.59 65.30
N LYS A 400 -6.04 -113.04 65.63
CA LYS A 400 -6.86 -113.49 66.77
C LYS A 400 -7.34 -114.94 66.59
N GLU A 401 -7.76 -115.34 65.40
CA GLU A 401 -8.12 -116.73 65.12
C GLU A 401 -6.92 -117.67 65.23
N LYS A 402 -5.76 -117.27 64.71
CA LYS A 402 -4.50 -117.99 64.90
C LYS A 402 -4.16 -118.13 66.39
N GLU A 403 -4.26 -117.06 67.17
CA GLU A 403 -4.02 -117.09 68.63
C GLU A 403 -4.99 -118.06 69.32
N ARG A 404 -6.29 -118.01 69.02
CA ARG A 404 -7.28 -118.98 69.52
C ARG A 404 -6.94 -120.42 69.14
N LEU A 405 -6.56 -120.69 67.89
CA LEU A 405 -6.15 -122.02 67.46
C LEU A 405 -4.87 -122.49 68.15
N LEU A 406 -3.94 -121.58 68.46
CA LEU A 406 -2.74 -121.89 69.24
C LEU A 406 -3.12 -122.24 70.69
N GLU A 407 -4.02 -121.48 71.31
CA GLU A 407 -4.58 -121.76 72.64
C GLU A 407 -5.33 -123.10 72.65
N GLU A 408 -6.21 -123.36 71.69
CA GLU A 408 -6.92 -124.64 71.55
C GLU A 408 -5.93 -125.80 71.36
N ARG A 409 -4.92 -125.63 70.50
CA ARG A 409 -3.85 -126.60 70.31
C ARG A 409 -3.09 -126.83 71.60
N ASP A 410 -2.75 -125.79 72.36
CA ASP A 410 -2.02 -125.91 73.62
C ASP A 410 -2.88 -126.56 74.70
N ALA A 411 -4.15 -126.20 74.84
CA ALA A 411 -5.10 -126.88 75.71
C ALA A 411 -5.29 -128.36 75.33
N LEU A 412 -5.33 -128.68 74.02
CA LEU A 412 -5.38 -130.07 73.56
C LEU A 412 -4.06 -130.81 73.82
N ARG A 413 -2.91 -130.14 73.74
CA ARG A 413 -1.61 -130.71 74.13
C ARG A 413 -1.57 -130.98 75.62
N GLU A 414 -1.97 -130.01 76.43
CA GLU A 414 -2.09 -130.14 77.89
C GLU A 414 -3.05 -131.27 78.24
N ALA A 415 -4.25 -131.34 77.64
CA ALA A 415 -5.18 -132.45 77.86
C ALA A 415 -4.61 -133.81 77.41
N ASN A 416 -3.84 -133.86 76.31
CA ASN A 416 -3.12 -135.08 75.92
C ASN A 416 -2.02 -135.45 76.92
N GLU A 417 -1.29 -134.47 77.44
CA GLU A 417 -0.28 -134.65 78.47
C GLU A 417 -0.91 -135.12 79.78
N GLU A 418 -2.03 -134.54 80.20
CA GLU A 418 -2.83 -134.98 81.34
C GLU A 418 -3.37 -136.40 81.15
N LEU A 419 -3.92 -136.72 79.97
CA LEU A 419 -4.36 -138.08 79.66
C LEU A 419 -3.20 -139.07 79.67
N ARG A 420 -2.03 -138.70 79.15
CA ARG A 420 -0.81 -139.52 79.24
C ARG A 420 -0.39 -139.69 80.71
N CYS A 421 -0.41 -138.63 81.51
CA CYS A 421 -0.16 -138.68 82.94
C CYS A 421 -1.17 -139.58 83.66
N ALA A 422 -2.46 -139.48 83.35
CA ALA A 422 -3.53 -140.33 83.89
C ALA A 422 -3.38 -141.79 83.43
N GLN A 423 -2.93 -142.04 82.21
CA GLN A 423 -2.60 -143.39 81.71
C GLN A 423 -1.38 -143.96 82.43
N VAL A 424 -0.33 -143.16 82.66
CA VAL A 424 0.83 -143.55 83.47
C VAL A 424 0.40 -143.81 84.90
N GLN A 425 -0.44 -142.96 85.51
CA GLN A 425 -1.01 -143.18 86.84
C GLN A 425 -1.90 -144.43 86.87
N GLN A 426 -2.75 -144.68 85.88
CA GLN A 426 -3.51 -145.94 85.77
C GLN A 426 -2.59 -147.15 85.58
N ARG A 427 -1.48 -146.99 84.85
CA ARG A 427 -0.46 -148.04 84.71
C ARG A 427 0.25 -148.28 86.03
N CYS A 428 0.57 -147.23 86.79
CA CYS A 428 1.11 -147.29 88.14
C CYS A 428 0.10 -147.88 89.14
N LEU A 429 -1.19 -147.59 89.03
CA LEU A 429 -2.26 -148.16 89.85
C LEU A 429 -2.51 -149.64 89.49
N ARG A 430 -2.48 -150.00 88.20
CA ARG A 430 -2.48 -151.41 87.77
C ARG A 430 -1.21 -152.16 88.19
N GLN A 431 -0.07 -151.46 88.30
CA GLN A 431 1.17 -152.00 88.87
C GLN A 431 1.11 -152.06 90.40
N ALA A 432 0.39 -151.16 91.07
CA ALA A 432 0.17 -151.18 92.51
C ALA A 432 -0.82 -152.28 92.92
N ASP A 433 -1.85 -152.57 92.11
CA ASP A 433 -2.73 -153.74 92.29
C ASP A 433 -2.02 -155.07 91.97
N ALA A 434 -0.86 -155.03 91.30
CA ALA A 434 -0.05 -156.21 90.97
C ALA A 434 1.12 -156.46 91.94
N VAL A 435 1.37 -155.57 92.92
CA VAL A 435 2.50 -155.70 93.86
C VAL A 435 2.00 -155.53 95.29
N LEU A 436 1.21 -156.51 95.72
CA LEU A 436 1.20 -157.02 97.10
C LEU A 436 2.09 -158.28 97.13
N GLU A 437 3.41 -158.12 97.02
CA GLU A 437 4.41 -159.00 97.62
C GLU A 437 5.76 -158.25 97.67
N GLU A 438 6.07 -157.85 98.90
CA GLU A 438 7.39 -157.62 99.53
C GLU A 438 8.46 -156.75 98.87
N GLY A 439 8.93 -155.75 99.64
CA GLY A 439 10.36 -155.51 99.80
C GLY A 439 10.84 -154.06 99.62
N GLU A 440 11.07 -153.39 100.75
CA GLU A 440 11.62 -152.05 100.96
C GLU A 440 12.99 -151.79 100.27
N GLY A 441 13.21 -150.55 99.82
CA GLY A 441 14.52 -150.01 99.47
C GLY A 441 14.47 -148.49 99.17
N PRO A 442 15.26 -147.63 99.82
CA PRO A 442 14.96 -146.19 99.90
C PRO A 442 15.51 -145.34 98.74
N VAL A 443 14.68 -144.37 98.38
CA VAL A 443 14.86 -143.12 97.62
C VAL A 443 16.31 -142.68 97.33
N GLY A 444 16.71 -142.77 96.06
CA GLY A 444 17.87 -142.08 95.49
C GLY A 444 17.46 -140.79 94.77
N ASN A 445 18.14 -139.69 95.09
CA ASN A 445 17.81 -138.31 94.69
C ASN A 445 17.63 -138.10 93.17
N LEU A 446 16.46 -137.59 92.81
CA LEU A 446 15.84 -137.49 91.49
C LEU A 446 16.04 -136.13 90.80
N ALA A 447 17.28 -135.61 90.74
CA ALA A 447 17.53 -134.24 90.21
C ALA A 447 18.73 -134.09 89.25
N ALA A 448 19.45 -135.15 88.86
CA ALA A 448 20.69 -135.03 88.09
C ALA A 448 20.68 -135.64 86.67
N GLU A 449 19.57 -136.24 86.21
CA GLU A 449 19.54 -137.05 84.97
C GLU A 449 18.66 -136.51 83.83
N ILE A 450 18.22 -135.24 83.87
CA ILE A 450 17.34 -134.66 82.82
C ILE A 450 18.01 -133.53 82.02
N LEU A 451 19.31 -133.63 81.68
CA LEU A 451 19.85 -132.81 80.58
C LEU A 451 20.99 -133.51 79.80
N PRO A 452 20.83 -133.74 78.48
CA PRO A 452 21.77 -134.48 77.61
C PRO A 452 23.20 -133.92 77.57
N ALA A 453 24.19 -134.81 77.44
CA ALA A 453 25.61 -134.47 77.34
C ALA A 453 25.95 -133.53 76.16
N GLU A 454 25.14 -133.58 75.09
CA GLU A 454 25.28 -132.77 73.88
C GLU A 454 25.07 -131.26 74.14
N LEU A 455 24.22 -130.90 75.13
CA LEU A 455 24.03 -129.51 75.53
C LEU A 455 25.17 -128.99 76.41
N ARG A 456 25.93 -129.87 77.09
CA ARG A 456 27.15 -129.46 77.81
C ARG A 456 28.27 -129.11 76.84
N GLU A 457 28.40 -129.87 75.75
CA GLU A 457 29.39 -129.59 74.72
C GLU A 457 29.07 -128.34 73.91
N THR A 458 27.80 -128.07 73.57
CA THR A 458 27.43 -126.83 72.88
C THR A 458 27.61 -125.60 73.76
N VAL A 459 27.28 -125.68 75.05
CA VAL A 459 27.54 -124.59 76.00
C VAL A 459 29.05 -124.37 76.18
N ALA A 460 29.85 -125.42 76.27
CA ALA A 460 31.32 -125.29 76.34
C ALA A 460 31.91 -124.67 75.07
N ARG A 461 31.46 -125.10 73.87
CA ARG A 461 31.87 -124.51 72.59
C ARG A 461 31.45 -123.04 72.47
N LEU A 462 30.21 -122.71 72.83
CA LEU A 462 29.72 -121.33 72.82
C LEU A 462 30.45 -120.46 73.85
N GLN A 463 30.87 -121.01 74.98
CA GLN A 463 31.70 -120.30 75.97
C GLN A 463 33.12 -120.04 75.45
N GLU A 464 33.73 -120.98 74.72
CA GLU A 464 35.01 -120.78 74.06
C GLU A 464 34.93 -119.79 72.89
N GLU A 465 33.87 -119.85 72.09
CA GLU A 465 33.60 -118.87 71.03
C GLU A 465 33.35 -117.48 71.60
N ASN A 466 32.61 -117.35 72.71
CA ASN A 466 32.43 -116.05 73.39
C ASN A 466 33.75 -115.49 73.91
N ARG A 467 34.62 -116.33 74.50
CA ARG A 467 35.97 -115.89 74.91
C ARG A 467 36.80 -115.43 73.71
N ARG A 468 36.70 -116.12 72.57
CA ARG A 468 37.38 -115.72 71.32
C ARG A 468 36.84 -114.40 70.76
N LEU A 469 35.53 -114.21 70.71
CA LEU A 469 34.90 -112.98 70.23
C LEU A 469 35.21 -111.79 71.14
N GLN A 470 35.22 -111.99 72.46
CA GLN A 470 35.62 -110.95 73.42
C GLN A 470 37.10 -110.56 73.24
N ALA A 471 37.99 -111.53 73.01
CA ALA A 471 39.40 -111.23 72.69
C ALA A 471 39.54 -110.46 71.36
N GLN A 472 38.78 -110.84 70.33
CA GLN A 472 38.75 -110.12 69.05
C GLN A 472 38.24 -108.70 69.21
N GLU A 473 37.19 -108.47 70.00
CA GLU A 473 36.64 -107.15 70.28
C GLU A 473 37.66 -106.24 70.97
N VAL A 474 38.39 -106.76 71.97
CA VAL A 474 39.46 -106.01 72.64
C VAL A 474 40.58 -105.64 71.64
N THR A 475 40.91 -106.54 70.72
CA THR A 475 41.95 -106.29 69.69
C THR A 475 41.51 -105.21 68.70
N LEU A 476 40.26 -105.26 68.24
CA LEU A 476 39.67 -104.24 67.35
C LEU A 476 39.55 -102.88 68.03
N ARG A 477 39.19 -102.85 69.33
CA ARG A 477 39.19 -101.62 70.13
C ARG A 477 40.59 -101.02 70.22
N LEU A 478 41.62 -101.82 70.45
CA LEU A 478 43.01 -101.35 70.46
C LEU A 478 43.45 -100.79 69.09
N GLN A 479 43.08 -101.45 67.99
CA GLN A 479 43.36 -100.97 66.63
C GLN A 479 42.67 -99.64 66.34
N ARG A 480 41.39 -99.50 66.74
CA ARG A 480 40.66 -98.23 66.64
C ARG A 480 41.36 -97.13 67.44
N ASP A 481 41.79 -97.41 68.65
CA ASP A 481 42.43 -96.42 69.52
C ASP A 481 43.81 -95.99 68.97
N GLN A 482 44.58 -96.91 68.39
CA GLN A 482 45.82 -96.62 67.67
C GLN A 482 45.58 -95.74 66.43
N LEU A 483 44.53 -96.01 65.65
CA LEU A 483 44.15 -95.17 64.51
C LEU A 483 43.70 -93.77 64.95
N GLN A 484 42.96 -93.67 66.06
CA GLN A 484 42.58 -92.38 66.65
C GLN A 484 43.80 -91.59 67.14
N GLN A 485 44.79 -92.24 67.74
CA GLN A 485 46.06 -91.57 68.10
C GLN A 485 46.80 -91.07 66.86
N ARG A 486 46.93 -91.89 65.81
CA ARG A 486 47.57 -91.48 64.55
C ARG A 486 46.89 -90.27 63.92
N LEU A 487 45.55 -90.24 63.92
CA LEU A 487 44.80 -89.07 63.44
C LEU A 487 45.10 -87.82 64.26
N ARG A 488 45.10 -87.93 65.59
CA ARG A 488 45.45 -86.81 66.49
C ARG A 488 46.88 -86.31 66.27
N ASP A 489 47.84 -87.20 66.03
CA ASP A 489 49.22 -86.82 65.74
C ASP A 489 49.35 -86.13 64.37
N THR A 490 48.61 -86.59 63.34
CA THR A 490 48.56 -85.89 62.05
C THR A 490 47.89 -84.50 62.13
N GLU A 491 46.88 -84.35 62.99
CA GLU A 491 46.24 -83.06 63.26
C GLU A 491 47.19 -82.10 63.99
N ARG A 492 47.96 -82.60 64.98
CA ARG A 492 49.01 -81.82 65.66
C ARG A 492 50.09 -81.35 64.69
N GLN A 493 50.59 -82.23 63.81
CA GLN A 493 51.56 -81.87 62.79
C GLN A 493 51.02 -80.82 61.81
N ARG A 494 49.73 -80.86 61.44
CA ARG A 494 49.09 -79.81 60.65
C ARG A 494 49.07 -78.47 61.37
N LEU A 495 48.75 -78.45 62.66
CA LEU A 495 48.70 -77.23 63.46
C LEU A 495 50.09 -76.60 63.68
N GLU A 496 51.13 -77.43 63.86
CA GLU A 496 52.53 -76.98 63.90
C GLU A 496 53.01 -76.41 62.56
N ALA A 497 52.59 -77.00 61.43
CA ALA A 497 52.88 -76.49 60.10
C ALA A 497 52.18 -75.15 59.79
N THR A 498 50.96 -74.94 60.28
CA THR A 498 50.25 -73.65 60.13
C THR A 498 50.84 -72.57 61.05
N GLY A 499 51.27 -72.91 62.27
CA GLY A 499 51.96 -71.96 63.16
C GLY A 499 53.34 -71.53 62.65
N ALA A 500 54.04 -72.39 61.91
CA ALA A 500 55.32 -72.06 61.26
C ALA A 500 55.17 -71.16 60.01
N ALA A 501 53.97 -71.10 59.42
CA ALA A 501 53.65 -70.23 58.28
C ALA A 501 53.27 -68.80 58.71
N GLU A 502 52.68 -68.63 59.89
CA GLU A 502 52.24 -67.31 60.42
C GLU A 502 53.40 -66.46 60.98
N LEU A 503 54.53 -67.07 61.36
CA LEU A 503 55.74 -66.37 61.84
C LEU A 503 56.63 -65.78 60.73
N ARG A 504 56.28 -65.92 59.44
CA ARG A 504 57.04 -65.33 58.31
C ARG A 504 56.43 -64.07 57.69
N THR A 505 55.22 -63.67 58.06
CA THR A 505 54.48 -62.58 57.38
C THR A 505 54.13 -61.38 58.26
N ALA A 506 54.82 -61.19 59.40
CA ALA A 506 54.61 -60.04 60.29
C ALA A 506 55.95 -59.37 60.68
N VAL A 507 56.57 -58.65 59.74
CA VAL A 507 57.51 -57.53 59.97
C VAL A 507 57.18 -56.44 58.93
N GLY A 508 56.75 -55.26 59.39
CA GLY A 508 56.58 -54.04 58.58
C GLY A 508 55.11 -53.59 58.40
N ASP A 509 54.41 -53.08 59.43
CA ASP A 509 54.30 -51.64 59.83
C ASP A 509 53.70 -50.74 58.73
N GLN A 510 52.72 -49.84 58.90
CA GLN A 510 52.06 -49.11 60.02
C GLN A 510 50.64 -48.72 59.52
N GLY A 511 49.52 -48.82 60.28
CA GLY A 511 49.07 -47.99 61.41
C GLY A 511 48.22 -46.79 60.90
N ASP A 512 47.04 -46.40 61.40
CA ASP A 512 46.02 -46.90 62.35
C ASP A 512 44.79 -45.90 62.29
N PRO A 513 43.68 -45.95 63.09
CA PRO A 513 42.26 -45.98 62.63
C PRO A 513 41.41 -44.76 63.16
N PRO A 514 40.10 -44.80 63.57
CA PRO A 514 38.93 -45.71 63.38
C PRO A 514 37.56 -45.02 63.10
N LYS A 515 36.50 -45.81 62.84
CA LYS A 515 35.20 -45.86 63.58
C LYS A 515 34.17 -46.82 62.94
N GLU A 516 33.97 -47.97 63.61
CA GLU A 516 32.75 -48.76 63.97
C GLU A 516 31.41 -48.35 63.30
N ASP A 517 30.41 -49.19 62.96
CA ASP A 517 30.04 -50.62 63.00
C ASP A 517 28.55 -50.68 62.52
N PRO A 518 27.82 -51.82 62.42
CA PRO A 518 28.08 -53.07 61.72
C PRO A 518 26.84 -53.54 60.89
N GLN A 519 26.94 -54.75 60.32
CA GLN A 519 25.89 -55.71 59.88
C GLN A 519 25.85 -56.02 58.36
N ALA A 520 26.30 -57.23 58.01
CA ALA A 520 25.46 -58.34 57.55
C ALA A 520 26.32 -59.41 56.82
N LEU A 521 26.30 -60.64 57.32
CA LEU A 521 26.74 -61.83 56.57
C LEU A 521 25.55 -62.79 56.44
N GLY A 522 25.24 -63.14 55.20
CA GLY A 522 24.51 -64.36 54.85
C GLY A 522 25.45 -65.57 54.87
N VAL A 523 25.02 -66.73 55.37
CA VAL A 523 24.22 -67.80 54.73
C VAL A 523 25.14 -68.95 54.32
N LEU A 524 24.72 -70.17 54.65
CA LEU A 524 24.74 -71.44 53.88
C LEU A 524 24.63 -72.61 54.89
N GLY A 525 23.75 -73.61 54.80
CA GLY A 525 22.72 -73.98 53.83
C GLY A 525 22.05 -75.31 54.27
N ALA A 526 20.85 -75.59 53.73
CA ALA A 526 20.13 -76.87 53.48
C ALA A 526 20.00 -77.96 54.59
N PRO A 527 19.10 -78.97 54.46
CA PRO A 527 17.70 -79.11 53.98
C PRO A 527 16.83 -79.73 55.14
N PRO A 528 15.75 -80.55 55.01
CA PRO A 528 14.70 -80.81 54.00
C PRO A 528 13.24 -80.65 54.56
N HIS A 529 12.24 -81.05 53.75
CA HIS A 529 10.77 -81.07 53.88
C HIS A 529 10.18 -82.09 54.94
N PRO A 530 8.83 -82.17 55.20
CA PRO A 530 8.08 -81.68 56.37
C PRO A 530 7.44 -82.84 57.22
N PRO A 531 6.47 -82.60 58.15
CA PRO A 531 5.06 -82.64 57.74
C PRO A 531 4.11 -81.69 58.51
N PHE A 532 2.85 -81.74 58.05
CA PHE A 532 1.63 -80.95 58.28
C PHE A 532 1.13 -80.77 59.75
N PRO A 533 0.12 -79.88 59.95
CA PRO A 533 -0.25 -79.20 61.20
C PRO A 533 -1.52 -79.76 61.88
N PRO A 534 -2.02 -79.09 62.93
CA PRO A 534 -3.46 -78.81 63.04
C PRO A 534 -3.78 -77.34 63.40
N PRO A 535 -5.07 -76.93 63.28
CA PRO A 535 -5.48 -75.56 62.98
C PRO A 535 -6.32 -74.95 64.15
N PRO A 536 -7.26 -74.02 63.92
CA PRO A 536 -7.12 -72.60 64.22
C PRO A 536 -8.08 -72.13 65.33
N VAL A 537 -7.96 -70.87 65.77
CA VAL A 537 -9.05 -70.19 66.48
C VAL A 537 -9.39 -68.87 65.79
N VAL A 538 -10.68 -68.79 65.50
CA VAL A 538 -11.46 -67.75 64.84
C VAL A 538 -11.86 -66.70 65.89
N ALA A 539 -11.97 -65.43 65.49
CA ALA A 539 -13.06 -64.50 65.86
C ALA A 539 -12.70 -63.10 65.34
N ALA A 540 -13.45 -62.63 64.34
CA ALA A 540 -14.58 -61.68 64.49
C ALA A 540 -14.05 -60.24 64.38
N GLY A 541 -14.52 -59.37 63.50
CA GLY A 541 -15.87 -59.17 62.96
C GLY A 541 -16.25 -57.72 63.28
N GLY A 542 -16.65 -56.91 62.30
CA GLY A 542 -17.14 -55.55 62.56
C GLY A 542 -17.03 -54.55 61.42
N ASP A 543 -18.02 -54.61 60.53
CA ASP A 543 -18.66 -53.64 59.64
C ASP A 543 -18.00 -52.39 58.99
N PRO A 544 -18.50 -52.00 57.78
CA PRO A 544 -18.05 -50.86 56.99
C PRO A 544 -18.96 -49.62 57.15
N GLY A 545 -18.39 -48.42 57.13
CA GLY A 545 -19.18 -47.20 56.92
C GLY A 545 -18.47 -45.91 57.30
N GLY A 546 -18.29 -45.02 56.32
CA GLY A 546 -18.05 -43.59 56.55
C GLY A 546 -16.64 -43.10 56.24
N ALA A 547 -16.29 -42.94 54.97
CA ALA A 547 -15.14 -42.12 54.55
C ALA A 547 -15.65 -40.77 54.03
N VAL A 548 -15.81 -39.81 54.95
CA VAL A 548 -15.91 -38.38 54.67
C VAL A 548 -14.50 -37.78 54.79
N MET A 549 -14.13 -37.03 53.75
CA MET A 549 -13.01 -36.11 53.60
C MET A 549 -12.08 -35.91 54.81
N GLN A 550 -10.84 -36.38 54.70
CA GLN A 550 -9.72 -35.87 55.49
C GLN A 550 -8.50 -35.62 54.60
N ALA A 551 -7.99 -34.40 54.72
CA ALA A 551 -6.91 -33.84 53.94
C ALA A 551 -5.63 -34.68 54.05
N LEU A 552 -5.04 -35.00 52.90
CA LEU A 552 -3.72 -35.63 52.81
C LEU A 552 -2.64 -34.62 53.21
N GLU A 553 -2.01 -34.83 54.37
CA GLU A 553 -0.71 -34.24 54.65
C GLU A 553 0.36 -34.73 53.64
N PRO A 554 1.30 -33.87 53.22
CA PRO A 554 2.31 -34.24 52.24
C PRO A 554 3.37 -35.15 52.87
N LYS A 555 3.43 -36.37 52.35
CA LYS A 555 4.46 -37.39 52.61
C LYS A 555 5.87 -36.78 52.55
N PRO A 556 6.77 -37.02 53.52
CA PRO A 556 8.13 -36.48 53.47
C PRO A 556 8.88 -37.05 52.27
N LEU A 557 9.31 -36.16 51.36
CA LEU A 557 10.12 -36.51 50.20
C LEU A 557 11.48 -37.04 50.67
N GLY A 558 11.87 -38.23 50.19
CA GLY A 558 13.13 -38.88 50.55
C GLY A 558 14.38 -38.08 50.18
N PRO A 559 15.55 -38.43 50.76
CA PRO A 559 16.79 -37.65 50.69
C PRO A 559 17.36 -37.41 49.28
N ALA A 560 16.89 -38.15 48.27
CA ALA A 560 17.28 -37.98 46.86
C ALA A 560 16.63 -36.76 46.17
N ALA A 561 15.54 -36.20 46.69
CA ALA A 561 14.83 -35.06 46.08
C ALA A 561 15.35 -33.68 46.54
N ALA A 562 16.14 -33.63 47.61
CA ALA A 562 16.70 -32.40 48.18
C ALA A 562 17.55 -31.55 47.20
N PRO A 563 18.46 -32.11 46.38
CA PRO A 563 19.24 -31.31 45.44
C PRO A 563 18.39 -30.72 44.30
N ALA A 564 17.41 -31.46 43.79
CA ALA A 564 16.49 -30.99 42.75
C ALA A 564 15.60 -29.83 43.24
N LEU A 565 15.10 -29.92 44.48
CA LEU A 565 14.32 -28.85 45.10
C LEU A 565 15.15 -27.59 45.36
N ARG A 566 16.44 -27.74 45.75
CA ARG A 566 17.35 -26.59 45.88
C ARG A 566 17.62 -25.92 44.52
N ALA A 567 17.86 -26.71 43.47
CA ALA A 567 18.06 -26.18 42.13
C ALA A 567 16.84 -25.40 41.62
N LEU A 568 15.63 -25.93 41.82
CA LEU A 568 14.39 -25.24 41.45
C LEU A 568 14.16 -23.97 42.27
N ARG A 569 14.52 -23.97 43.56
CA ARG A 569 14.45 -22.78 44.41
C ARG A 569 15.41 -21.69 43.93
N ASN A 570 16.63 -22.05 43.55
CA ASN A 570 17.60 -21.10 43.00
C ASN A 570 17.11 -20.50 41.67
N GLN A 571 16.58 -21.34 40.77
CA GLN A 571 16.00 -20.86 39.51
C GLN A 571 14.80 -19.94 39.71
N LEU A 572 13.98 -20.19 40.74
CA LEU A 572 12.86 -19.31 41.08
C LEU A 572 13.38 -17.95 41.59
N GLN A 573 14.38 -17.96 42.47
CA GLN A 573 15.01 -16.74 42.98
C GLN A 573 15.67 -15.90 41.88
N GLU A 574 16.34 -16.55 40.92
CA GLU A 574 16.93 -15.89 39.74
C GLU A 574 15.85 -15.25 38.86
N LYS A 575 14.73 -15.95 38.63
CA LYS A 575 13.59 -15.41 37.89
C LYS A 575 12.93 -14.24 38.62
N ASP A 576 12.77 -14.32 39.94
CA ASP A 576 12.22 -13.23 40.75
C ASP A 576 13.14 -12.00 40.78
N ALA A 577 14.46 -12.20 40.71
CA ALA A 577 15.43 -11.12 40.58
C ALA A 577 15.36 -10.46 39.19
N LEU A 578 15.23 -11.26 38.13
CA LEU A 578 15.07 -10.77 36.76
C LEU A 578 13.76 -9.99 36.59
N ILE A 579 12.65 -10.48 37.15
CA ILE A 579 11.37 -9.78 37.14
C ILE A 579 11.51 -8.41 37.79
N ARG A 580 12.11 -8.34 38.99
CA ARG A 580 12.36 -7.06 39.68
C ARG A 580 13.23 -6.10 38.87
N HIS A 581 14.24 -6.61 38.15
CA HIS A 581 15.06 -5.79 37.27
C HIS A 581 14.25 -5.23 36.10
N LEU A 582 13.46 -6.08 35.44
CA LEU A 582 12.61 -5.68 34.31
C LEU A 582 11.52 -4.68 34.74
N GLU A 583 10.95 -4.86 35.93
CA GLU A 583 10.00 -3.91 36.52
C GLU A 583 10.66 -2.54 36.76
N SER A 584 11.88 -2.51 37.33
CA SER A 584 12.62 -1.27 37.52
C SER A 584 12.96 -0.56 36.21
N ASP A 585 13.37 -1.31 35.18
CA ASP A 585 13.65 -0.74 33.85
C ASP A 585 12.38 -0.22 33.16
N TYR A 586 11.26 -0.93 33.32
CA TYR A 586 9.97 -0.49 32.82
C TYR A 586 9.52 0.81 33.49
N GLU A 587 9.66 0.92 34.82
CA GLU A 587 9.37 2.15 35.57
C GLU A 587 10.26 3.32 35.12
N ARG A 588 11.56 3.09 34.90
CA ARG A 588 12.48 4.11 34.38
C ARG A 588 12.08 4.58 32.99
N SER A 589 11.76 3.65 32.08
CA SER A 589 11.32 3.97 30.72
C SER A 589 10.00 4.75 30.72
N ARG A 590 9.06 4.36 31.59
CA ARG A 590 7.80 5.07 31.79
C ARG A 590 8.04 6.49 32.31
N ALA A 591 8.86 6.65 33.34
CA ALA A 591 9.18 7.96 33.90
C ALA A 591 9.88 8.87 32.87
N GLN A 592 10.69 8.31 31.98
CA GLN A 592 11.30 9.05 30.89
C GLN A 592 10.25 9.53 29.87
N ARG A 593 9.33 8.66 29.44
CA ARG A 593 8.23 9.05 28.54
C ARG A 593 7.35 10.13 29.15
N GLU A 594 6.99 10.01 30.43
CA GLU A 594 6.21 11.05 31.12
C GLU A 594 6.95 12.40 31.18
N ARG A 595 8.29 12.39 31.30
CA ARG A 595 9.10 13.62 31.21
C ARG A 595 9.13 14.20 29.80
N GLU A 596 9.32 13.36 28.79
CA GLU A 596 9.29 13.75 27.38
C GLU A 596 7.92 14.34 26.99
N GLU A 597 6.83 13.70 27.40
CA GLU A 597 5.46 14.19 27.20
C GLU A 597 5.25 15.55 27.89
N ARG A 598 5.71 15.73 29.13
CA ARG A 598 5.65 17.03 29.81
C ARG A 598 6.42 18.10 29.04
N LEU A 599 7.61 17.79 28.53
CA LEU A 599 8.41 18.72 27.74
C LEU A 599 7.71 19.10 26.43
N LEU A 600 7.14 18.11 25.73
CA LEU A 600 6.35 18.34 24.51
C LEU A 600 5.13 19.24 24.78
N VAL A 601 4.40 18.98 25.86
CA VAL A 601 3.25 19.80 26.27
C VAL A 601 3.70 21.23 26.59
N THR A 602 4.77 21.41 27.37
CA THR A 602 5.30 22.75 27.67
C THR A 602 5.79 23.48 26.43
N ALA A 603 6.43 22.79 25.48
CA ALA A 603 6.87 23.38 24.23
C ALA A 603 5.68 23.81 23.37
N TRP A 604 4.59 23.04 23.37
CA TRP A 604 3.36 23.37 22.63
C TRP A 604 2.66 24.61 23.18
N TYR A 605 2.62 24.79 24.50
CA TYR A 605 2.02 26.00 25.12
C TYR A 605 2.89 27.27 24.99
N ASN A 606 4.18 27.13 24.66
CA ASN A 606 5.11 28.25 24.51
C ASN A 606 5.30 28.70 23.04
N MET A 607 4.64 28.05 22.08
CA MET A 607 4.50 28.50 20.69
C MET A 607 3.20 29.29 20.53
#